data_AF-A0A2J6GYE4-F1
#
_entry.id   AF-A0A2J6GYE4-F1
#
_cell.length_a   1.000
_cell.length_b   1.000
_cell.length_c   1.000
_cell.angle_alpha   90.00
_cell.angle_beta   90.00
_cell.angle_gamma   90.00
#
_symmetry.space_group_name_H-M   'P 1'
#
loop_
_entity.id
_entity.type
_entity.pdbx_description
1 polymer ?
#
loop_
_entity_poly.entity_id
_entity_poly.type
_entity_poly.pdbx_seq_one_letter_code
_entity_poly.pdbx_strand_id
1 'polypeptide(L)'
;MAIFDYDTSVLNPTLKIIIPLIYVGVIYLYWKTTKAYKGSKMQGFLKLLMIMSIFGFLGALARYLGHGTDFGFTKELSLKWFQSIFYLVQAGVFIYAGKKFLGSS
;
A
#
# COMPACT_ATOMS: atom_id res chain seq x y z
N MET A 1 4.12 20.35 25.73
CA MET A 1 4.41 19.86 24.37
C MET A 1 4.56 18.33 24.40
N ALA A 2 3.49 17.60 24.67
CA ALA A 2 3.46 16.11 24.63
C ALA A 2 2.65 15.60 23.43
N ILE A 3 2.11 16.51 22.60
CA ILE A 3 1.25 16.18 21.45
C ILE A 3 2.09 15.72 20.24
N PHE A 4 3.38 16.08 20.19
CA PHE A 4 4.30 15.72 19.11
C PHE A 4 5.28 14.61 19.46
N ASP A 5 5.25 14.10 20.70
CA ASP A 5 6.12 12.99 21.11
C ASP A 5 5.63 11.68 20.48
N TYR A 6 6.48 11.05 19.67
CA TYR A 6 6.13 9.90 18.82
C TYR A 6 5.65 8.68 19.64
N ASP A 7 6.17 8.54 20.86
CA ASP A 7 5.89 7.41 21.75
C ASP A 7 4.69 7.61 22.69
N THR A 8 4.28 8.86 22.95
CA THR A 8 3.17 9.16 23.89
C THR A 8 1.99 9.89 23.25
N SER A 9 2.10 10.29 21.98
CA SER A 9 1.05 11.06 21.30
C SER A 9 -0.14 10.19 20.90
N VAL A 10 -1.33 10.64 21.31
CA VAL A 10 -2.65 10.13 20.89
C VAL A 10 -2.84 10.21 19.36
N LEU A 11 -2.05 11.03 18.66
CA LEU A 11 -2.06 11.07 17.19
C LEU A 11 -1.64 9.74 16.56
N ASN A 12 -0.76 8.97 17.21
CA ASN A 12 -0.28 7.70 16.65
C ASN A 12 -1.42 6.66 16.50
N PRO A 13 -2.23 6.32 17.53
CA PRO A 13 -3.38 5.45 17.38
C PRO A 13 -4.43 5.98 16.39
N THR A 14 -4.71 7.30 16.40
CA THR A 14 -5.69 7.91 15.50
C THR A 14 -5.26 7.85 14.04
N LEU A 15 -3.97 8.08 13.73
CA LEU A 15 -3.43 7.96 12.38
C LEU A 15 -3.48 6.52 11.87
N LYS A 16 -3.39 5.50 12.75
CA LYS A 16 -3.59 4.08 12.36
C LYS A 16 -4.98 3.80 11.81
N ILE A 17 -5.97 4.62 12.15
CA ILE A 17 -7.36 4.46 11.70
C ILE A 17 -7.63 5.35 10.49
N ILE A 18 -7.18 6.61 10.55
CA ILE A 18 -7.40 7.58 9.47
C ILE A 18 -6.74 7.14 8.16
N ILE A 19 -5.50 6.65 8.22
CA ILE A 19 -4.74 6.29 7.01
C ILE A 19 -5.42 5.13 6.23
N PRO A 20 -5.84 4.02 6.86
CA PRO A 20 -6.65 3.00 6.19
C PRO A 20 -7.97 3.52 5.62
N LEU A 21 -8.66 4.42 6.33
CA LEU A 21 -9.93 4.99 5.84
C LEU A 21 -9.74 5.84 4.59
N ILE A 22 -8.71 6.69 4.58
CA ILE A 22 -8.32 7.46 3.38
C ILE A 22 -8.00 6.49 2.24
N TYR A 23 -7.26 5.43 2.53
CA TYR A 23 -6.88 4.43 1.53
C TYR A 23 -8.10 3.69 0.94
N VAL A 24 -9.09 3.33 1.76
CA VAL A 24 -10.38 2.78 1.30
C VAL A 24 -11.08 3.76 0.35
N GLY A 25 -11.08 5.06 0.67
CA GLY A 25 -11.60 6.11 -0.21
C GLY A 25 -10.89 6.16 -1.56
N VAL A 26 -9.55 6.05 -1.58
CA VAL A 26 -8.75 6.01 -2.81
C VAL A 26 -9.10 4.76 -3.65
N ILE A 27 -9.21 3.59 -3.03
CA ILE A 27 -9.62 2.35 -3.74
C ILE A 27 -11.01 2.49 -4.34
N TYR A 28 -11.95 3.08 -3.60
CA TYR A 28 -13.29 3.34 -4.10
C TYR A 28 -13.27 4.25 -5.34
N LEU A 29 -12.45 5.30 -5.34
CA LEU A 29 -12.25 6.16 -6.51
C LEU A 29 -11.64 5.39 -7.69
N TYR A 30 -10.61 4.57 -7.46
CA TYR A 30 -10.03 3.71 -8.49
C TYR A 30 -11.07 2.77 -9.12
N TRP A 31 -11.91 2.17 -8.28
CA TRP A 31 -12.98 1.28 -8.74
C TRP A 31 -14.04 2.02 -9.56
N LYS A 32 -14.48 3.19 -9.11
CA LYS A 32 -15.44 4.04 -9.83
C LYS A 32 -14.88 4.44 -11.20
N THR A 33 -13.63 4.89 -11.24
CA THR A 33 -12.94 5.28 -12.47
C THR A 33 -12.76 4.07 -13.40
N THR A 34 -12.37 2.91 -12.86
CA THR A 34 -12.25 1.66 -13.63
C THR A 34 -13.56 1.24 -14.28
N LYS A 35 -14.70 1.48 -13.61
CA LYS A 35 -16.03 1.25 -14.19
C LYS A 35 -16.37 2.24 -15.31
N ALA A 36 -16.01 3.52 -15.15
CA ALA A 36 -16.25 4.55 -16.16
C ALA A 36 -15.50 4.26 -17.48
N TYR A 37 -14.28 3.71 -17.39
CA TYR A 37 -13.45 3.38 -18.54
C TYR A 37 -13.61 1.93 -19.06
N LYS A 38 -14.71 1.24 -18.71
CA LYS A 38 -14.91 -0.18 -19.06
C LYS A 38 -14.75 -0.44 -20.56
N GLY A 39 -13.94 -1.44 -20.92
CA GLY A 39 -13.67 -1.83 -22.31
C GLY A 39 -12.52 -1.08 -22.99
N SER A 40 -11.97 -0.04 -22.35
CA SER A 40 -10.82 0.69 -22.89
C SER A 40 -9.48 0.10 -22.44
N LYS A 41 -8.40 0.41 -23.18
CA LYS A 41 -7.01 0.14 -22.75
C LYS A 41 -6.72 0.80 -21.38
N MET A 42 -7.33 1.96 -21.11
CA MET A 42 -7.22 2.69 -19.84
C MET A 42 -7.76 1.90 -18.66
N GLN A 43 -8.77 1.04 -18.86
CA GLN A 43 -9.28 0.15 -17.81
C GLN A 43 -8.19 -0.79 -17.29
N GLY A 44 -7.37 -1.34 -18.20
CA GLY A 44 -6.27 -2.23 -17.84
C GLY A 44 -5.20 -1.51 -17.03
N PHE A 45 -4.91 -0.25 -17.39
CA PHE A 45 -3.92 0.58 -16.70
C PHE A 45 -4.39 0.91 -15.28
N LEU A 46 -5.64 1.35 -15.14
CA LEU A 46 -6.25 1.67 -13.84
C LEU A 46 -6.29 0.46 -12.91
N LYS A 47 -6.56 -0.75 -13.43
CA LYS A 47 -6.50 -1.98 -12.64
C LYS A 47 -5.10 -2.28 -12.13
N LEU A 48 -4.07 -2.08 -12.97
CA LEU A 48 -2.68 -2.30 -12.59
C LEU A 48 -2.20 -1.28 -11.56
N LEU A 49 -2.54 0.00 -11.73
CA LEU A 49 -2.29 1.04 -10.74
C LEU A 49 -2.97 0.75 -9.40
N MET A 50 -4.23 0.27 -9.42
CA MET A 50 -4.95 -0.13 -8.22
C MET A 50 -4.28 -1.31 -7.51
N ILE A 51 -3.80 -2.31 -8.25
CA ILE A 51 -3.05 -3.44 -7.66
C ILE A 51 -1.73 -2.94 -7.05
N MET A 52 -1.00 -2.08 -7.75
CA MET A 52 0.23 -1.49 -7.22
C MET A 52 -0.02 -0.70 -5.93
N SER A 53 -1.08 0.10 -5.88
CA SER A 53 -1.41 0.87 -4.68
C SER A 53 -1.72 -0.06 -3.50
N ILE A 54 -2.40 -1.20 -3.74
CA ILE A 54 -2.73 -2.19 -2.69
C ILE A 54 -1.46 -2.74 -2.07
N PHE A 55 -0.52 -3.19 -2.89
CA PHE A 55 0.74 -3.73 -2.37
C PHE A 55 1.60 -2.65 -1.70
N GLY A 56 1.63 -1.43 -2.25
CA GLY A 56 2.31 -0.31 -1.60
C GLY A 56 1.73 0.04 -0.22
N PHE A 57 0.40 0.04 -0.10
CA PHE A 57 -0.30 0.26 1.16
C PHE A 57 -0.06 -0.88 2.16
N LEU A 58 -0.12 -2.14 1.73
CA LEU A 58 0.19 -3.29 2.59
C LEU A 58 1.63 -3.26 3.10
N GLY A 59 2.59 -2.86 2.25
CA GLY A 59 3.98 -2.63 2.65
C GLY A 59 4.11 -1.51 3.69
N ALA A 60 3.44 -0.38 3.47
CA ALA A 60 3.41 0.73 4.42
C ALA A 60 2.74 0.34 5.75
N LEU A 61 1.65 -0.43 5.71
CA LEU A 61 0.93 -0.91 6.89
C LEU A 61 1.80 -1.89 7.69
N ALA A 62 2.48 -2.82 7.01
CA ALA A 62 3.41 -3.76 7.65
C ALA A 62 4.59 -3.03 8.31
N ARG A 63 5.14 -1.99 7.67
CA ARG A 63 6.16 -1.11 8.28
C ARG A 63 5.64 -0.41 9.52
N TYR A 64 4.46 0.17 9.41
CA TYR A 64 3.86 1.01 10.44
C TYR A 64 3.42 0.21 11.68
N LEU A 65 2.89 -1.00 11.47
CA LEU A 65 2.59 -1.96 12.54
C LEU A 65 3.85 -2.64 13.10
N GLY A 66 4.94 -2.68 12.33
CA GLY A 66 6.24 -3.21 12.77
C GLY A 66 7.10 -2.26 13.60
N HIS A 67 6.71 -0.99 13.74
CA HIS A 67 7.40 -0.01 14.60
C HIS A 67 7.06 -0.28 16.07
N GLY A 68 8.08 -0.51 16.92
CA GLY A 68 7.94 -0.80 18.36
C GLY A 68 8.25 -2.25 18.78
N THR A 69 8.64 -3.12 17.85
CA THR A 69 9.12 -4.49 18.17
C THR A 69 10.64 -4.57 18.01
N ASP A 70 11.39 -4.14 19.03
CA ASP A 70 12.84 -4.38 19.12
C ASP A 70 13.07 -5.89 19.29
N PHE A 71 13.62 -6.57 18.27
CA PHE A 71 14.99 -7.09 18.27
C PHE A 71 15.27 -8.10 19.40
N GLY A 72 14.24 -8.82 19.87
CA GLY A 72 14.38 -10.15 20.45
C GLY A 72 13.79 -11.19 19.50
N PHE A 73 14.51 -12.28 19.25
CA PHE A 73 14.03 -13.45 18.51
C PHE A 73 12.94 -14.20 19.30
N THR A 74 11.74 -13.62 19.34
CA THR A 74 10.47 -14.34 19.56
C THR A 74 9.53 -13.98 18.40
N LYS A 75 10.07 -14.03 17.17
CA LYS A 75 9.83 -13.06 16.08
C LYS A 75 9.78 -13.69 14.67
N GLU A 76 9.35 -14.95 14.56
CA GLU A 76 9.57 -15.81 13.37
C GLU A 76 8.73 -15.50 12.12
N LEU A 77 7.91 -14.45 12.10
CA LEU A 77 7.36 -13.87 10.86
C LEU A 77 7.30 -12.34 11.01
N SER A 78 8.46 -11.70 11.08
CA SER A 78 8.53 -10.25 11.27
C SER A 78 7.70 -9.54 10.18
N LEU A 79 6.81 -8.61 10.58
CA LEU A 79 6.07 -7.76 9.64
C LEU A 79 6.99 -7.05 8.63
N LYS A 80 8.28 -6.90 8.95
CA LYS A 80 9.33 -6.39 8.05
C LYS A 80 9.60 -7.33 6.86
N TRP A 81 9.48 -8.64 7.02
CA TRP A 81 9.56 -9.61 5.92
C TRP A 81 8.36 -9.47 4.98
N PHE A 82 7.15 -9.35 5.52
CA PHE A 82 5.95 -9.07 4.72
C PHE A 82 6.02 -7.74 3.99
N GLN A 83 6.55 -6.69 4.64
CA GLN A 83 6.82 -5.41 4.00
C GLN A 83 7.69 -5.57 2.75
N SER A 84 8.80 -6.30 2.84
CA SER A 84 9.69 -6.57 1.70
C SER A 84 8.98 -7.35 0.59
N ILE A 85 8.20 -8.37 0.93
CA ILE A 85 7.40 -9.14 -0.04
C ILE A 85 6.40 -8.23 -0.76
N PHE A 86 5.68 -7.38 -0.03
CA PHE A 86 4.71 -6.45 -0.63
C PHE A 86 5.39 -5.46 -1.59
N TYR A 87 6.57 -4.93 -1.26
CA TYR A 87 7.31 -4.07 -2.17
C TYR A 87 7.85 -4.83 -3.40
N LEU A 88 8.30 -6.08 -3.24
CA LEU A 88 8.72 -6.90 -4.38
C LEU A 88 7.55 -7.16 -5.34
N VAL A 89 6.36 -7.49 -4.81
CA VAL A 89 5.16 -7.69 -5.63
C VAL A 89 4.75 -6.36 -6.29
N GLN A 90 4.81 -5.23 -5.58
CA GLN A 90 4.54 -3.92 -6.15
C GLN A 90 5.48 -3.59 -7.32
N ALA A 91 6.78 -3.85 -7.17
CA ALA A 91 7.77 -3.67 -8.22
C ALA A 91 7.52 -4.60 -9.42
N GLY A 92 7.16 -5.87 -9.16
CA GLY A 92 6.79 -6.83 -10.21
C GLY A 92 5.58 -6.37 -11.02
N VAL A 93 4.54 -5.86 -10.36
CA VAL A 93 3.36 -5.31 -11.03
C VAL A 93 3.71 -4.07 -11.84
N PHE A 94 4.60 -3.20 -11.33
CA PHE A 94 5.09 -2.04 -12.06
C PHE A 94 5.84 -2.42 -13.34
N ILE A 95 6.76 -3.38 -13.27
CA ILE A 95 7.50 -3.90 -14.43
C ILE A 95 6.54 -4.53 -15.44
N TYR A 96 5.60 -5.35 -14.98
CA TYR A 96 4.59 -5.95 -15.84
C TYR A 96 3.74 -4.89 -16.55
N ALA A 97 3.29 -3.86 -15.82
CA ALA A 97 2.57 -2.74 -16.39
C ALA A 97 3.43 -2.04 -17.46
N GLY A 98 4.68 -1.69 -17.14
CA GLY A 98 5.63 -1.09 -18.08
C GLY A 98 5.78 -1.92 -19.36
N LYS A 99 6.03 -3.23 -19.25
CA LYS A 99 6.13 -4.12 -20.42
C LYS A 99 4.85 -4.16 -21.24
N LYS A 100 3.69 -4.21 -20.58
CA LYS A 100 2.38 -4.29 -21.26
C LYS A 100 2.01 -3.00 -22.00
N PHE A 101 2.37 -1.84 -21.47
CA PHE A 101 2.04 -0.55 -22.08
C PHE A 101 3.11 -0.09 -23.09
N LEU A 102 4.40 -0.28 -22.79
CA LEU A 102 5.49 0.05 -23.72
C LEU A 102 5.55 -0.94 -24.90
N GLY A 103 5.28 -2.22 -24.68
CA GLY A 103 5.23 -3.23 -25.75
C GLY A 103 3.90 -3.30 -26.51
N SER A 104 2.94 -2.44 -26.18
CA SER A 104 1.67 -2.26 -26.91
C SER A 104 1.68 -1.04 -27.83
N SER A 105 2.85 -0.40 -28.01
CA SER A 105 3.11 0.65 -28.99
C SER A 105 3.65 0.04 -30.27
#